data_AF-A0A5B0NBU9-F1
#
_entry.id   AF-A0A5B0NBU9-F1
#
_cell.length_a   1.000
_cell.length_b   1.000
_cell.length_c   1.000
_cell.angle_alpha   90.00
_cell.angle_beta   90.00
_cell.angle_gamma   90.00
#
_symmetry.space_group_name_H-M   'P 1'
#
loop_
_entity.id
_entity.type
_entity.pdbx_description
1 polymer ?
#
loop_
_entity_poly.entity_id
_entity_poly.type
_entity_poly.pdbx_seq_one_letter_code
_entity_poly.pdbx_strand_id
1 'polypeptide(L)'
;MLSQYFQNQHHEHRHILEEQQWADVYGPMFSSFSNCAAKTANWGDLEKWNTDWKPTCGCIPTHQRPVVLVDLLSRKEERIDFCHCQPDQVRLIQMGYIGASPKFPKTAFSIRLLQLHHILWKHCTIAMLPFSKAIDEFLDINNPLILVPHGEDDFDESVSTRHWRKQLSKAVDAFREMLKREKELVAQVMKLDPLGELAYICPKCYGPQVDGKREGEPDYILCMDGNFQHRRHLKASVEHSENIKTPSLFVQPREVSEMEESLARLQQPTQTMEGSVS
;
A
#
# COMPACT_ATOMS: atom_id res chain seq x y z
N MET A 1 -2.90 34.22 -1.33
CA MET A 1 -1.82 33.65 -2.17
C MET A 1 -0.63 33.14 -1.34
N LEU A 2 -0.02 33.96 -0.47
CA LEU A 2 1.07 33.51 0.43
C LEU A 2 0.66 32.40 1.42
N SER A 3 -0.52 32.50 2.04
CA SER A 3 -1.03 31.46 2.97
C SER A 3 -1.23 30.08 2.30
N GLN A 4 -1.78 30.04 1.08
CA GLN A 4 -1.90 28.79 0.30
C GLN A 4 -0.53 28.22 -0.10
N TYR A 5 0.45 29.06 -0.40
CA TYR A 5 1.81 28.63 -0.72
C TYR A 5 2.50 27.99 0.50
N PHE A 6 2.43 28.63 1.68
CA PHE A 6 2.97 28.06 2.91
C PHE A 6 2.23 26.79 3.32
N GLN A 7 0.89 26.73 3.21
CA GLN A 7 0.11 25.53 3.47
C GLN A 7 0.53 24.36 2.56
N ASN A 8 0.81 24.63 1.27
CA ASN A 8 1.29 23.63 0.33
C ASN A 8 2.70 23.12 0.70
N GLN A 9 3.64 24.01 1.04
CA GLN A 9 4.99 23.61 1.47
C GLN A 9 4.98 22.80 2.77
N HIS A 10 4.14 23.19 3.74
CA HIS A 10 3.99 22.43 4.99
C HIS A 10 3.36 21.06 4.76
N HIS A 11 2.39 20.95 3.85
CA HIS A 11 1.78 19.69 3.48
C HIS A 11 2.78 18.76 2.78
N GLU A 12 3.56 19.30 1.85
CA GLU A 12 4.65 18.63 1.13
C GLU A 12 5.71 18.08 2.08
N HIS A 13 6.27 18.92 2.95
CA HIS A 13 7.27 18.49 3.92
C HIS A 13 6.75 17.41 4.88
N ARG A 14 5.48 17.52 5.30
CA ARG A 14 4.83 16.48 6.12
C ARG A 14 4.68 15.16 5.39
N HIS A 15 4.38 15.18 4.09
CA HIS A 15 4.24 13.96 3.28
C HIS A 15 5.59 13.24 3.14
N ILE A 16 6.65 13.97 2.77
CA ILE A 16 8.01 13.41 2.63
C ILE A 16 8.47 12.77 3.95
N LEU A 17 8.29 13.49 5.08
CA LEU A 17 8.63 12.96 6.39
C LEU A 17 7.82 11.72 6.74
N GLU A 18 6.54 11.66 6.39
CA GLU A 18 5.70 10.49 6.64
C GLU A 18 6.18 9.27 5.82
N GLU A 19 6.54 9.46 4.55
CA GLU A 19 7.10 8.39 3.71
C GLU A 19 8.44 7.85 4.25
N GLN A 20 9.33 8.74 4.69
CA GLN A 20 10.59 8.33 5.34
C GLN A 20 10.32 7.52 6.62
N GLN A 21 9.38 7.99 7.45
CA GLN A 21 9.01 7.27 8.67
C GLN A 21 8.40 5.90 8.39
N TRP A 22 7.62 5.76 7.31
CA TRP A 22 7.13 4.46 6.85
C TRP A 22 8.27 3.54 6.41
N ALA A 23 9.21 4.06 5.62
CA ALA A 23 10.38 3.31 5.17
C ALA A 23 11.18 2.73 6.34
N ASP A 24 11.37 3.50 7.41
CA ASP A 24 12.09 3.09 8.62
C ASP A 24 11.42 1.91 9.35
N VAL A 25 10.08 1.83 9.33
CA VAL A 25 9.34 0.83 10.10
C VAL A 25 8.99 -0.43 9.29
N TYR A 26 8.97 -0.38 7.96
CA TYR A 26 8.52 -1.51 7.15
C TYR A 26 9.37 -2.79 7.32
N GLY A 27 10.68 -2.68 7.48
CA GLY A 27 11.55 -3.84 7.72
C GLY A 27 11.20 -4.57 9.02
N PRO A 28 11.21 -3.87 10.18
CA PRO A 28 10.76 -4.43 11.45
C PRO A 28 9.30 -4.92 11.42
N MET A 29 8.39 -4.18 10.78
CA MET A 29 6.99 -4.58 10.61
C MET A 29 6.87 -5.93 9.91
N PHE A 30 7.55 -6.09 8.77
CA PHE A 30 7.47 -7.31 7.96
C PHE A 30 7.97 -8.55 8.72
N SER A 31 9.05 -8.39 9.49
CA SER A 31 9.59 -9.45 10.34
C SER A 31 8.57 -9.90 11.39
N SER A 32 7.94 -8.95 12.08
CA SER A 32 6.91 -9.25 13.07
C SER A 32 5.63 -9.81 12.45
N PHE A 33 5.24 -9.27 11.28
CA PHE A 33 4.07 -9.70 10.53
C PHE A 33 4.17 -11.18 10.15
N SER A 34 5.28 -11.57 9.54
CA SER A 34 5.52 -12.95 9.11
C SER A 34 5.53 -13.93 10.30
N ASN A 35 6.20 -13.55 11.39
CA ASN A 35 6.26 -14.36 12.61
C ASN A 35 4.89 -14.57 13.26
N CYS A 36 4.05 -13.52 13.29
CA CYS A 36 2.73 -13.61 13.87
C CYS A 36 1.74 -14.31 12.93
N ALA A 37 1.83 -14.10 11.62
CA ALA A 37 1.02 -14.80 10.62
C ALA A 37 1.17 -16.32 10.72
N ALA A 38 2.40 -16.83 10.93
CA ALA A 38 2.64 -18.25 11.13
C ALA A 38 1.93 -18.82 12.37
N LYS A 39 1.78 -18.02 13.43
CA LYS A 39 1.13 -18.44 14.70
C LYS A 39 -0.39 -18.36 14.67
N THR A 40 -0.95 -17.56 13.77
CA THR A 40 -2.38 -17.21 13.71
C THR A 40 -3.10 -17.78 12.49
N ALA A 41 -2.49 -18.76 11.81
CA ALA A 41 -2.99 -19.32 10.54
C ALA A 41 -3.27 -18.21 9.50
N ASN A 42 -2.27 -17.35 9.30
CA ASN A 42 -2.34 -16.14 8.48
C ASN A 42 -3.53 -15.25 8.89
N TRP A 43 -3.63 -14.97 10.20
CA TRP A 43 -4.64 -14.10 10.81
C TRP A 43 -6.09 -14.61 10.71
N GLY A 44 -6.28 -15.88 10.32
CA GLY A 44 -7.58 -16.52 10.21
C GLY A 44 -8.04 -17.28 11.46
N ASP A 45 -7.14 -17.57 12.41
CA ASP A 45 -7.48 -18.25 13.67
C ASP A 45 -8.27 -17.32 14.60
N LEU A 46 -9.55 -17.63 14.82
CA LEU A 46 -10.49 -16.79 15.57
C LEU A 46 -10.09 -16.58 17.04
N GLU A 47 -9.39 -17.53 17.65
CA GLU A 47 -8.99 -17.46 19.05
C GLU A 47 -7.62 -16.79 19.23
N LYS A 48 -6.76 -16.83 18.20
CA LYS A 48 -5.37 -16.40 18.30
C LYS A 48 -5.04 -15.10 17.58
N TRP A 49 -5.88 -14.62 16.67
CA TRP A 49 -5.55 -13.47 15.82
C TRP A 49 -5.24 -12.19 16.62
N ASN A 50 -5.88 -12.00 17.78
CA ASN A 50 -5.70 -10.87 18.69
C ASN A 50 -4.96 -11.23 19.99
N THR A 51 -4.35 -12.41 20.06
CA THR A 51 -3.45 -12.74 21.17
C THR A 51 -2.23 -11.85 21.12
N ASP A 52 -1.79 -11.33 22.26
CA ASP A 52 -0.60 -10.49 22.34
C ASP A 52 0.67 -11.35 22.23
N TRP A 53 1.34 -11.28 21.07
CA TRP A 53 2.56 -12.02 20.78
C TRP A 53 3.85 -11.27 21.14
N LYS A 54 3.75 -10.15 21.88
CA LYS A 54 4.91 -9.37 22.30
C LYS A 54 5.78 -10.14 23.30
N PRO A 55 7.09 -10.29 23.04
CA PRO A 55 8.03 -10.83 24.02
C PRO A 55 8.12 -9.95 25.27
N THR A 56 8.37 -10.59 26.42
CA THR A 56 8.69 -9.89 27.66
C THR A 56 9.97 -9.06 27.49
N CYS A 57 9.93 -7.79 27.86
CA CYS A 57 11.09 -6.91 27.85
C CYS A 57 11.18 -6.13 29.17
N GLY A 58 12.40 -5.88 29.67
CA GLY A 58 12.64 -5.08 30.88
C GLY A 58 12.68 -3.57 30.65
N CYS A 59 12.01 -3.06 29.61
CA CYS A 59 12.11 -1.66 29.21
C CYS A 59 11.38 -0.72 30.16
N ILE A 60 12.08 0.32 30.62
CA ILE A 60 11.56 1.40 31.44
C ILE A 60 12.17 2.72 30.89
N PRO A 61 11.39 3.76 30.61
CA PRO A 61 9.93 3.85 30.78
C PRO A 61 9.15 3.16 29.65
N THR A 62 7.94 2.72 29.98
CA THR A 62 6.88 2.44 28.99
C THR A 62 5.92 3.62 28.90
N HIS A 63 5.29 3.79 27.74
CA HIS A 63 4.33 4.85 27.50
C HIS A 63 2.98 4.27 27.10
N GLN A 64 1.96 4.53 27.93
CA GLN A 64 0.59 4.18 27.62
C GLN A 64 -0.08 5.25 26.78
N ARG A 65 -0.65 4.85 25.64
CA ARG A 65 -1.42 5.75 24.78
C ARG A 65 -2.73 5.12 24.33
N PRO A 66 -3.82 5.88 24.25
CA PRO A 66 -5.07 5.41 23.68
C PRO A 66 -4.91 5.21 22.17
N VAL A 67 -5.36 4.05 21.69
CA VAL A 67 -5.42 3.73 20.27
C VAL A 67 -6.81 3.19 19.97
N VAL A 68 -7.44 3.74 18.93
CA VAL A 68 -8.70 3.21 18.43
C VAL A 68 -8.42 1.98 17.57
N LEU A 69 -8.92 0.83 18.00
CA LEU A 69 -8.81 -0.44 17.33
C LEU A 69 -10.12 -0.72 16.58
N VAL A 70 -10.01 -0.87 15.26
CA VAL A 70 -11.14 -1.19 14.39
C VAL A 70 -10.93 -2.59 13.82
N ASP A 71 -11.96 -3.40 13.93
CA ASP A 71 -12.00 -4.79 13.49
C ASP A 71 -13.32 -5.08 12.76
N LEU A 72 -13.44 -6.26 12.14
CA LEU A 72 -14.64 -6.73 11.44
C LEU A 72 -15.91 -6.61 12.26
N LEU A 73 -15.84 -6.93 13.57
CA LEU A 73 -17.02 -7.02 14.44
C LEU A 73 -16.98 -6.03 15.60
N SER A 74 -15.87 -5.29 15.75
CA SER A 74 -15.72 -4.38 16.88
C SER A 74 -14.98 -3.09 16.55
N ARG A 75 -15.34 -2.02 17.26
CA ARG A 75 -14.63 -0.75 17.30
C ARG A 75 -14.50 -0.33 18.76
N LYS A 76 -13.27 -0.23 19.26
CA LYS A 76 -13.00 0.14 20.66
C LYS A 76 -11.77 1.02 20.79
N GLU A 77 -11.68 1.77 21.88
CA GLU A 77 -10.44 2.45 22.27
C GLU A 77 -9.78 1.67 23.40
N GLU A 78 -8.47 1.45 23.28
CA GLU A 78 -7.69 0.70 24.27
C GLU A 78 -6.39 1.43 24.60
N ARG A 79 -5.97 1.40 25.87
CA ARG A 79 -4.67 1.95 26.29
C ARG A 79 -3.59 0.91 26.06
N ILE A 80 -2.72 1.17 25.09
CA ILE A 80 -1.66 0.25 24.70
C ILE A 80 -0.32 0.71 25.29
N ASP A 81 0.42 -0.23 25.88
CA ASP A 81 1.79 -0.04 26.33
C ASP A 81 2.79 -0.10 25.17
N PHE A 82 3.55 0.97 25.01
CA PHE A 82 4.65 1.08 24.05
C PHE A 82 6.00 1.18 24.77
N CYS A 83 7.04 0.56 24.20
CA CYS A 83 8.43 0.66 24.67
C CYS A 83 9.30 1.30 23.59
N HIS A 84 10.46 1.82 23.97
CA HIS A 84 11.49 2.26 23.01
C HIS A 84 12.19 1.09 22.29
N CYS A 85 11.92 -0.15 22.69
CA CYS A 85 12.60 -1.35 22.22
C CYS A 85 12.14 -1.85 20.85
N GLN A 86 10.97 -1.40 20.40
CA GLN A 86 10.43 -1.72 19.09
C GLN A 86 9.54 -0.57 18.62
N PRO A 87 9.39 -0.37 17.30
CA PRO A 87 8.44 0.61 16.78
C PRO A 87 6.99 0.33 17.20
N ASP A 88 6.19 1.38 17.32
CA ASP A 88 4.76 1.26 17.65
C ASP A 88 4.00 0.34 16.68
N GLN A 89 4.35 0.38 15.39
CA GLN A 89 3.75 -0.49 14.38
C GLN A 89 4.05 -1.97 14.64
N VAL A 90 5.27 -2.30 15.08
CA VAL A 90 5.62 -3.67 15.46
C VAL A 90 4.79 -4.11 16.67
N ARG A 91 4.63 -3.23 17.66
CA ARG A 91 3.77 -3.47 18.82
C ARG A 91 2.33 -3.79 18.41
N LEU A 92 1.77 -3.01 17.48
CA LEU A 92 0.40 -3.22 16.99
C LEU A 92 0.26 -4.52 16.20
N ILE A 93 1.24 -4.87 15.36
CA ILE A 93 1.23 -6.14 14.60
C ILE A 93 1.23 -7.34 15.55
N GLN A 94 1.99 -7.27 16.64
CA GLN A 94 1.99 -8.32 17.67
C GLN A 94 0.62 -8.51 18.33
N MET A 95 -0.26 -7.51 18.29
CA MET A 95 -1.65 -7.58 18.75
C MET A 95 -2.65 -7.90 17.63
N GLY A 96 -2.19 -8.08 16.38
CA GLY A 96 -3.06 -8.36 15.23
C GLY A 96 -3.56 -7.13 14.47
N TYR A 97 -2.92 -5.97 14.63
CA TYR A 97 -3.35 -4.70 14.02
C TYR A 97 -2.23 -4.01 13.22
N ILE A 98 -2.62 -3.20 12.23
CA ILE A 98 -1.72 -2.25 11.55
C ILE A 98 -2.22 -0.84 11.81
N GLY A 99 -1.33 0.03 12.30
CA GLY A 99 -1.65 1.43 12.56
C GLY A 99 -1.75 2.25 11.29
N ALA A 100 -2.58 3.28 11.28
CA ALA A 100 -2.77 4.18 10.14
C ALA A 100 -1.66 5.25 9.96
N SER A 101 -0.68 5.32 10.86
CA SER A 101 0.46 6.24 10.77
C SER A 101 1.74 5.58 11.29
N PRO A 102 2.91 5.86 10.71
CA PRO A 102 4.14 5.11 11.01
C PRO A 102 4.65 5.37 12.43
N LYS A 103 4.53 6.62 12.89
CA LYS A 103 4.82 7.04 14.25
C LYS A 103 3.53 7.37 14.99
N PHE A 104 3.48 6.96 16.25
CA PHE A 104 2.43 7.30 17.20
C PHE A 104 0.99 7.11 16.68
N PRO A 105 0.64 5.90 16.20
CA PRO A 105 -0.67 5.59 15.66
C PRO A 105 -1.78 5.79 16.69
N LYS A 106 -2.76 6.63 16.34
CA LYS A 106 -4.00 6.84 17.12
C LYS A 106 -5.14 5.91 16.68
N THR A 107 -4.96 5.24 15.55
CA THR A 107 -5.95 4.34 14.96
C THR A 107 -5.21 3.17 14.33
N ALA A 108 -5.71 1.97 14.56
CA ALA A 108 -5.21 0.75 13.96
C ALA A 108 -6.36 -0.15 13.51
N PHE A 109 -6.14 -0.89 12.44
CA PHE A 109 -7.11 -1.78 11.84
C PHE A 109 -6.63 -3.22 11.95
N SER A 110 -7.52 -4.16 12.28
CA SER A 110 -7.15 -5.56 12.42
C SER A 110 -6.65 -6.09 11.07
N ILE A 111 -5.62 -6.93 11.10
CA ILE A 111 -5.02 -7.45 9.88
C ILE A 111 -6.04 -8.29 9.10
N ARG A 112 -6.94 -9.01 9.79
CA ARG A 112 -8.05 -9.73 9.16
C ARG A 112 -9.04 -8.82 8.43
N LEU A 113 -9.32 -7.62 8.95
CA LEU A 113 -10.16 -6.62 8.27
C LEU A 113 -9.46 -6.12 7.00
N LEU A 114 -8.14 -5.84 7.08
CA LEU A 114 -7.35 -5.41 5.93
C LEU A 114 -7.25 -6.51 4.85
N GLN A 115 -7.15 -7.77 5.28
CA GLN A 115 -7.16 -8.93 4.40
C GLN A 115 -8.51 -9.12 3.71
N LEU A 116 -9.64 -8.99 4.44
CA LEU A 116 -10.97 -9.01 3.85
C LEU A 116 -11.10 -7.92 2.78
N HIS A 117 -10.73 -6.68 3.12
CA HIS A 117 -10.76 -5.58 2.17
C HIS A 117 -9.90 -5.86 0.93
N HIS A 118 -8.68 -6.40 1.11
CA HIS A 118 -7.79 -6.74 0.00
C HIS A 118 -8.42 -7.77 -0.94
N ILE A 119 -9.05 -8.81 -0.40
CA ILE A 119 -9.75 -9.85 -1.18
C ILE A 119 -10.96 -9.25 -1.92
N LEU A 120 -11.79 -8.46 -1.22
CA LEU A 120 -12.94 -7.80 -1.83
C LEU A 120 -12.53 -6.82 -2.93
N TRP A 121 -11.47 -6.04 -2.72
CA TRP A 121 -10.92 -5.18 -3.77
C TRP A 121 -10.45 -6.00 -4.98
N LYS A 122 -9.75 -7.12 -4.74
CA LYS A 122 -9.23 -8.01 -5.80
C LYS A 122 -10.34 -8.63 -6.65
N HIS A 123 -11.46 -9.02 -6.05
CA HIS A 123 -12.52 -9.77 -6.74
C HIS A 123 -13.75 -8.93 -7.12
N CYS A 124 -14.00 -7.84 -6.41
CA CYS A 124 -15.20 -7.01 -6.57
C CYS A 124 -14.88 -5.55 -6.89
N THR A 125 -13.60 -5.15 -7.00
CA THR A 125 -13.17 -3.77 -7.31
C THR A 125 -13.74 -2.72 -6.36
N ILE A 126 -13.94 -3.08 -5.08
CA ILE A 126 -14.55 -2.18 -4.10
C ILE A 126 -13.65 -0.95 -3.86
N ALA A 127 -14.23 0.24 -3.97
CA ALA A 127 -13.56 1.48 -3.66
C ALA A 127 -13.44 1.70 -2.13
N MET A 128 -12.37 2.38 -1.70
CA MET A 128 -12.09 2.62 -0.27
C MET A 128 -13.22 3.37 0.45
N LEU A 129 -13.82 4.37 -0.19
CA LEU A 129 -14.88 5.18 0.42
C LEU A 129 -16.13 4.35 0.76
N PRO A 130 -16.79 3.67 -0.20
CA PRO A 130 -17.98 2.88 0.11
C PRO A 130 -17.67 1.78 1.12
N PHE A 131 -16.52 1.11 1.03
CA PHE A 131 -16.13 0.12 2.04
C PHE A 131 -16.00 0.74 3.43
N SER A 132 -15.33 1.89 3.55
CA SER A 132 -15.17 2.58 4.84
C SER A 132 -16.49 3.04 5.44
N LYS A 133 -17.48 3.42 4.62
CA LYS A 133 -18.83 3.77 5.09
C LYS A 133 -19.61 2.53 5.53
N ALA A 134 -19.57 1.47 4.73
CA ALA A 134 -20.28 0.24 5.01
C ALA A 134 -19.80 -0.41 6.33
N ILE A 135 -18.49 -0.44 6.57
CA ILE A 135 -17.95 -0.99 7.82
C ILE A 135 -18.29 -0.11 9.02
N ASP A 136 -18.30 1.21 8.86
CA ASP A 136 -18.65 2.15 9.93
C ASP A 136 -20.13 2.00 10.32
N GLU A 137 -21.02 2.01 9.33
CA GLU A 137 -22.46 1.78 9.50
C GLU A 137 -22.77 0.42 10.11
N PHE A 138 -22.05 -0.63 9.69
CA PHE A 138 -22.19 -1.97 10.27
C PHE A 138 -21.79 -2.01 11.75
N LEU A 139 -20.70 -1.32 12.12
CA LEU A 139 -20.19 -1.32 13.49
C LEU A 139 -21.02 -0.42 14.43
N ASP A 140 -21.69 0.60 13.93
CA ASP A 140 -22.48 1.55 14.74
C ASP A 140 -23.61 0.89 15.54
N ILE A 141 -24.08 -0.30 15.14
CA ILE A 141 -25.17 -1.03 15.81
C ILE A 141 -24.81 -1.45 17.24
N ASN A 142 -23.55 -1.85 17.49
CA ASN A 142 -23.15 -2.47 18.76
C ASN A 142 -21.76 -2.00 19.26
N ASN A 143 -21.26 -0.87 18.77
CA ASN A 143 -19.96 -0.35 19.15
C ASN A 143 -20.01 1.12 19.52
N PRO A 144 -19.14 1.58 20.45
CA PRO A 144 -19.06 2.99 20.80
C PRO A 144 -18.79 3.84 19.56
N LEU A 145 -19.51 4.96 19.47
CA LEU A 145 -19.21 6.02 18.51
C LEU A 145 -17.91 6.70 18.94
N ILE A 146 -16.95 6.77 18.02
CA ILE A 146 -15.68 7.48 18.25
C ILE A 146 -15.81 8.89 17.71
N LEU A 147 -15.96 9.81 18.63
CA LEU A 147 -16.23 11.21 18.39
C LEU A 147 -14.94 12.03 18.32
N VAL A 148 -14.87 12.99 17.39
CA VAL A 148 -13.74 13.92 17.25
C VAL A 148 -14.25 15.36 17.30
N PRO A 149 -13.58 16.27 18.02
CA PRO A 149 -13.89 17.70 17.96
C PRO A 149 -13.65 18.25 16.55
N HIS A 150 -14.56 19.11 16.05
CA HIS A 150 -14.25 19.97 14.91
C HIS A 150 -13.16 20.98 15.28
N GLY A 151 -12.35 21.38 14.28
CA GLY A 151 -11.28 22.36 14.46
C GLY A 151 -11.81 23.75 14.81
N GLU A 152 -10.94 24.58 15.39
CA GLU A 152 -11.17 25.88 16.07
C GLU A 152 -11.92 26.99 15.28
N ASP A 153 -12.41 26.74 14.07
CA ASP A 153 -12.98 27.76 13.18
C ASP A 153 -14.52 27.85 13.17
N ASP A 154 -15.24 26.93 13.83
CA ASP A 154 -16.69 26.97 13.95
C ASP A 154 -17.11 27.31 15.40
N PHE A 155 -17.95 28.33 15.56
CA PHE A 155 -18.52 28.80 16.83
C PHE A 155 -19.47 27.80 17.52
N ASP A 156 -19.56 26.57 17.01
CA ASP A 156 -20.40 25.51 17.50
C ASP A 156 -19.49 24.33 17.86
N GLU A 157 -19.55 23.84 19.11
CA GLU A 157 -18.87 22.62 19.59
C GLU A 157 -19.50 21.38 18.93
N SER A 158 -19.49 21.35 17.60
CA SER A 158 -20.04 20.26 16.82
C SER A 158 -19.04 19.10 16.86
N VAL A 159 -19.48 18.02 17.50
CA VAL A 159 -18.72 16.79 17.59
C VAL A 159 -19.14 15.90 16.43
N SER A 160 -18.19 15.42 15.61
CA SER A 160 -18.49 14.55 14.47
C SER A 160 -17.92 13.15 14.63
N THR A 161 -18.52 12.19 13.93
CA THR A 161 -18.00 10.82 13.88
C THR A 161 -16.69 10.78 13.10
N ARG A 162 -15.73 9.99 13.58
CA ARG A 162 -14.42 9.91 12.91
C ARG A 162 -14.56 9.26 11.53
N HIS A 163 -14.22 10.01 10.48
CA HIS A 163 -14.14 9.45 9.13
C HIS A 163 -12.89 8.57 8.92
N TRP A 164 -13.10 7.27 8.75
CA TRP A 164 -12.01 6.30 8.64
C TRP A 164 -11.32 6.25 7.28
N ARG A 165 -11.92 6.77 6.21
CA ARG A 165 -11.44 6.58 4.83
C ARG A 165 -9.93 6.79 4.67
N LYS A 166 -9.40 7.93 5.12
CA LYS A 166 -7.97 8.27 4.98
C LYS A 166 -7.10 7.33 5.81
N GLN A 167 -7.49 7.07 7.04
CA GLN A 167 -6.75 6.21 7.97
C GLN A 167 -6.73 4.75 7.49
N LEU A 168 -7.88 4.25 7.03
CA LEU A 168 -8.01 2.92 6.46
C LEU A 168 -7.19 2.78 5.17
N SER A 169 -7.16 3.81 4.31
CA SER A 169 -6.31 3.80 3.12
C SER A 169 -4.83 3.62 3.49
N LYS A 170 -4.33 4.41 4.44
CA LYS A 170 -2.94 4.30 4.92
C LYS A 170 -2.62 2.92 5.49
N ALA A 171 -3.53 2.34 6.28
CA ALA A 171 -3.34 0.99 6.81
C ALA A 171 -3.40 -0.10 5.72
N VAL A 172 -4.27 0.06 4.71
CA VAL A 172 -4.34 -0.84 3.54
C VAL A 172 -3.04 -0.77 2.73
N ASP A 173 -2.49 0.42 2.53
CA ASP A 173 -1.21 0.59 1.82
C ASP A 173 -0.05 -0.06 2.59
N ALA A 174 0.01 0.15 3.91
CA ALA A 174 0.99 -0.53 4.77
C ALA A 174 0.83 -2.06 4.77
N PHE A 175 -0.40 -2.57 4.77
CA PHE A 175 -0.68 -4.01 4.65
C PHE A 175 -0.25 -4.57 3.29
N ARG A 176 -0.54 -3.85 2.19
CA ARG A 176 -0.12 -4.23 0.84
C ARG A 176 1.39 -4.24 0.70
N GLU A 177 2.10 -3.34 1.38
CA GLU A 177 3.56 -3.38 1.45
C GLU A 177 4.07 -4.65 2.16
N MET A 178 3.38 -5.16 3.19
CA MET A 178 3.72 -6.46 3.79
C MET A 178 3.55 -7.61 2.79
N LEU A 179 2.43 -7.64 2.06
CA LEU A 179 2.17 -8.65 1.02
C LEU A 179 3.18 -8.56 -0.13
N LYS A 180 3.59 -7.34 -0.50
CA LYS A 180 4.61 -7.12 -1.54
C LYS A 180 5.95 -7.70 -1.09
N ARG A 181 6.39 -7.41 0.13
CA ARG A 181 7.65 -7.95 0.69
C ARG A 181 7.64 -9.47 0.83
N GLU A 182 6.48 -10.05 1.16
CA GLU A 182 6.30 -11.50 1.17
C GLU A 182 6.56 -12.10 -0.23
N LYS A 183 5.98 -11.50 -1.27
CA LYS A 183 6.22 -11.93 -2.66
C LYS A 183 7.68 -11.76 -3.07
N GLU A 184 8.30 -10.63 -2.75
CA GLU A 184 9.72 -10.38 -3.04
C GLU A 184 10.62 -11.41 -2.35
N LEU A 185 10.34 -11.74 -1.08
CA LEU A 185 11.08 -12.77 -0.35
C LEU A 185 10.91 -14.14 -1.00
N VAL A 186 9.69 -14.51 -1.38
CA VAL A 186 9.41 -15.78 -2.07
C VAL A 186 10.17 -15.85 -3.40
N ALA A 187 10.13 -14.78 -4.20
CA ALA A 187 10.84 -14.73 -5.49
C ALA A 187 12.36 -14.88 -5.30
N GLN A 188 12.93 -14.19 -4.31
CA GLN A 188 14.36 -14.29 -3.98
C GLN A 188 14.77 -15.68 -3.50
N VAL A 189 13.99 -16.28 -2.59
CA VAL A 189 14.28 -17.62 -2.03
C VAL A 189 14.15 -18.69 -3.11
N MET A 190 13.14 -18.58 -3.97
CA MET A 190 12.91 -19.52 -5.08
C MET A 190 13.84 -19.28 -6.27
N LYS A 191 14.63 -18.20 -6.26
CA LYS A 191 15.49 -17.76 -7.38
C LYS A 191 14.73 -17.74 -8.71
N LEU A 192 13.52 -17.18 -8.68
CA LEU A 192 12.71 -17.06 -9.90
C LEU A 192 13.45 -16.17 -10.90
N ASP A 193 13.61 -16.67 -12.12
CA ASP A 193 14.00 -15.84 -13.25
C ASP A 193 12.80 -14.99 -13.71
N PRO A 194 13.02 -13.93 -14.51
CA PRO A 194 11.92 -13.07 -14.98
C PRO A 194 10.82 -13.86 -15.70
N LEU A 195 11.18 -14.94 -16.40
CA LEU A 195 10.21 -15.81 -17.05
C LEU A 195 9.41 -16.62 -16.03
N GLY A 196 10.04 -17.14 -14.96
CA GLY A 196 9.38 -17.80 -13.85
C GLY A 196 8.39 -16.90 -13.09
N GLU A 197 8.71 -15.61 -12.91
CA GLU A 197 7.77 -14.64 -12.34
C GLU A 197 6.52 -14.46 -13.21
N LEU A 198 6.70 -14.36 -14.53
CA LEU A 198 5.60 -14.28 -15.49
C LEU A 198 4.81 -15.60 -15.58
N ALA A 199 5.50 -16.74 -15.49
CA ALA A 199 4.89 -18.07 -15.46
C ALA A 199 4.03 -18.27 -14.23
N TYR A 200 4.38 -17.67 -13.08
CA TYR A 200 3.53 -17.69 -11.90
C TYR A 200 2.19 -16.96 -12.12
N ILE A 201 2.17 -15.91 -12.95
CA ILE A 201 0.97 -15.14 -13.29
C ILE A 201 0.15 -15.87 -14.36
N CYS A 202 0.80 -16.28 -15.46
CA CYS A 202 0.18 -17.05 -16.53
C CYS A 202 1.08 -18.25 -16.89
N PRO A 203 0.87 -19.42 -16.25
CA PRO A 203 1.62 -20.64 -16.57
C PRO A 203 1.41 -21.07 -18.02
N LYS A 204 0.23 -20.77 -18.60
CA LYS A 204 -0.06 -21.08 -20.00
C LYS A 204 0.77 -20.24 -20.97
N CYS A 205 1.04 -18.98 -20.63
CA CYS A 205 1.69 -18.02 -21.52
C CYS A 205 3.22 -18.08 -21.42
N TYR A 206 3.75 -18.34 -20.21
CA TYR A 206 5.17 -18.20 -19.90
C TYR A 206 5.75 -19.43 -19.18
N GLY A 207 4.92 -20.44 -18.88
CA GLY A 207 5.38 -21.67 -18.26
C GLY A 207 6.06 -22.62 -19.26
N PRO A 208 6.57 -23.76 -18.77
CA PRO A 208 7.22 -24.74 -19.62
C PRO A 208 6.25 -25.23 -20.72
N GLN A 209 6.78 -25.39 -21.92
CA GLN A 209 6.03 -25.91 -23.06
C GLN A 209 5.56 -27.33 -22.73
N VAL A 210 4.25 -27.54 -22.77
CA VAL A 210 3.62 -28.85 -22.58
C VAL A 210 3.35 -29.46 -23.95
N ASP A 211 3.62 -30.76 -24.09
CA ASP A 211 3.33 -31.49 -25.33
C ASP A 211 1.83 -31.40 -25.66
N GLY A 212 1.51 -30.96 -26.87
CA GLY A 212 0.12 -30.78 -27.33
C GLY A 212 -0.22 -29.43 -27.95
N LYS A 213 0.77 -28.53 -28.15
CA LYS A 213 0.58 -27.30 -28.92
C LYS A 213 0.11 -27.64 -30.33
N ARG A 214 -1.03 -27.08 -30.76
CA ARG A 214 -1.56 -27.32 -32.11
C ARG A 214 -0.71 -26.58 -33.13
N GLU A 215 -0.58 -27.18 -34.31
CA GLU A 215 0.09 -26.53 -35.44
C GLU A 215 -0.66 -25.22 -35.77
N GLY A 216 0.04 -24.08 -35.64
CA GLY A 216 -0.52 -22.73 -35.83
C GLY A 216 -0.95 -21.97 -34.58
N GLU A 217 -0.86 -22.54 -33.36
CA GLU A 217 -1.09 -21.79 -32.12
C GLU A 217 0.10 -20.84 -31.83
N PRO A 218 -0.12 -19.57 -31.44
CA PRO A 218 0.98 -18.65 -31.13
C PRO A 218 1.76 -19.11 -29.88
N ASP A 219 3.08 -18.91 -29.89
CA ASP A 219 3.95 -19.20 -28.72
C ASP A 219 3.65 -18.30 -27.52
N TYR A 220 3.24 -17.06 -27.77
CA TYR A 220 2.93 -16.07 -26.74
C TYR A 220 1.71 -15.26 -27.16
N ILE A 221 0.80 -15.01 -26.21
CA ILE A 221 -0.33 -14.09 -26.38
C ILE A 221 -0.12 -12.94 -25.41
N LEU A 222 0.22 -11.76 -25.94
CA LEU A 222 0.40 -10.55 -25.16
C LEU A 222 -0.90 -9.73 -25.19
N CYS A 223 -1.67 -9.77 -24.12
CA CYS A 223 -2.85 -8.93 -23.95
C CYS A 223 -2.45 -7.65 -23.19
N MET A 224 -2.41 -6.52 -23.87
CA MET A 224 -2.19 -5.21 -23.24
C MET A 224 -3.54 -4.55 -22.98
N ASP A 225 -3.96 -4.45 -21.72
CA ASP A 225 -5.11 -3.62 -21.35
C ASP A 225 -4.67 -2.16 -21.25
N GLY A 226 -5.15 -1.34 -22.18
CA GLY A 226 -4.88 0.09 -22.22
C GLY A 226 -5.88 0.85 -21.37
N ASN A 227 -5.59 1.02 -20.07
CA ASN A 227 -6.37 1.97 -19.27
C ASN A 227 -5.94 3.42 -19.62
N PHE A 228 -6.60 4.01 -20.62
CA PHE A 228 -6.34 5.36 -21.12
C PHE A 228 -6.84 6.50 -20.22
N GLN A 229 -7.19 6.25 -18.96
CA GLN A 229 -7.61 7.31 -18.02
C GLN A 229 -6.45 8.14 -17.43
N HIS A 230 -5.22 8.00 -17.95
CA HIS A 230 -4.04 8.76 -17.51
C HIS A 230 -3.98 10.24 -17.95
N ARG A 231 -5.12 10.91 -18.18
CA ARG A 231 -5.13 12.38 -18.16
C ARG A 231 -5.36 12.85 -16.72
N ARG A 232 -4.29 12.84 -15.92
CA ARG A 232 -4.28 13.66 -14.70
C ARG A 232 -4.24 15.13 -15.12
N HIS A 233 -5.05 15.96 -14.48
CA HIS A 233 -4.99 17.41 -14.69
C HIS A 233 -3.57 17.90 -14.37
N LEU A 234 -2.94 18.71 -15.23
CA LEU A 234 -1.55 19.23 -15.04
C LEU A 234 -1.32 19.93 -13.68
N LYS A 235 -2.40 20.38 -13.03
CA LYS A 235 -2.39 21.03 -11.71
C LYS A 235 -2.72 20.09 -10.53
N ALA A 236 -3.08 18.83 -10.80
CA ALA A 236 -3.48 17.87 -9.77
C ALA A 236 -2.28 17.08 -9.18
N SER A 237 -1.08 17.30 -9.71
CA SER A 237 0.17 16.70 -9.26
C SER A 237 1.22 17.79 -9.23
N VAL A 238 1.67 18.19 -8.03
CA VAL A 238 2.99 18.77 -7.90
C VAL A 238 3.92 17.57 -7.81
N GLU A 239 4.69 17.31 -8.86
CA GLU A 239 5.70 16.24 -8.84
C GLU A 239 6.79 16.64 -7.85
N HIS A 240 6.85 15.94 -6.71
CA HIS A 240 7.89 16.18 -5.71
C HIS A 240 9.16 15.48 -6.20
N SER A 241 10.15 16.25 -6.60
CA SER A 241 11.33 15.78 -7.35
C SER A 241 12.26 14.86 -6.59
N GLU A 242 12.12 14.73 -5.26
CA GLU A 242 13.18 14.13 -4.45
C GLU A 242 13.02 12.63 -4.20
N ASN A 243 11.85 12.00 -4.42
CA ASN A 243 11.64 10.60 -4.04
C ASN A 243 10.57 9.83 -4.85
N ILE A 244 10.38 10.13 -6.15
CA ILE A 244 9.51 9.29 -6.99
C ILE A 244 10.20 7.93 -7.19
N LYS A 245 9.85 6.96 -6.33
CA LYS A 245 10.17 5.55 -6.57
C LYS A 245 9.23 5.03 -7.62
N THR A 246 9.66 5.08 -8.88
CA THR A 246 9.00 4.34 -9.96
C THR A 246 9.04 2.85 -9.62
N PRO A 247 7.90 2.20 -9.35
CA PRO A 247 7.89 0.75 -9.14
C PRO A 247 8.48 0.06 -10.37
N SER A 248 9.13 -1.09 -10.19
CA SER A 248 9.71 -1.88 -11.30
C SER A 248 8.69 -2.30 -12.37
N LEU A 249 7.39 -2.23 -12.05
CA LEU A 249 6.30 -2.46 -13.00
C LEU A 249 6.19 -1.35 -14.06
N PHE A 250 6.65 -0.13 -13.76
CA PHE A 250 6.56 1.00 -14.68
C PHE A 250 7.89 1.22 -15.37
N VAL A 251 7.82 1.55 -16.67
CA VAL A 251 8.96 1.98 -17.46
C VAL A 251 9.50 3.30 -16.90
N GLN A 252 10.81 3.41 -16.74
CA GLN A 252 11.41 4.62 -16.19
C GLN A 252 11.21 5.80 -17.16
N PRO A 253 11.00 7.03 -16.67
CA PRO A 253 10.82 8.20 -17.55
C PRO A 253 11.94 8.36 -18.57
N ARG A 254 13.18 8.05 -18.15
CA ARG A 254 14.35 8.06 -19.03
C ARG A 254 14.22 7.08 -20.20
N GLU A 255 13.76 5.86 -19.95
CA GLU A 255 13.59 4.84 -20.99
C GLU A 255 12.47 5.24 -21.96
N VAL A 256 11.42 5.89 -21.45
CA VAL A 256 10.36 6.46 -22.30
C VAL A 256 10.92 7.56 -23.21
N SER A 257 11.71 8.49 -22.67
CA SER A 257 12.35 9.55 -23.46
C SER A 257 13.34 9.00 -24.49
N GLU A 258 14.18 8.03 -24.11
CA GLU A 258 15.11 7.36 -25.03
C GLU A 258 14.35 6.65 -26.17
N MET A 259 13.21 6.03 -25.86
CA MET A 259 12.34 5.40 -26.85
C MET A 259 11.69 6.45 -27.77
N GLU A 260 11.18 7.56 -27.23
CA GLU A 260 10.61 8.66 -28.00
C GLU A 260 11.64 9.23 -28.99
N GLU A 261 12.88 9.47 -28.54
CA GLU A 261 13.97 9.89 -29.40
C GLU A 261 14.31 8.84 -30.47
N SER A 262 14.31 7.55 -30.12
CA SER A 262 14.57 6.47 -31.08
C SER A 262 13.52 6.42 -32.18
N LEU A 263 12.25 6.60 -31.83
CA LEU A 263 11.13 6.63 -32.77
C LEU A 263 11.21 7.87 -33.66
N ALA A 264 11.57 9.03 -33.10
CA ALA A 264 11.79 10.25 -33.86
C ALA A 264 12.95 10.11 -34.87
N ARG A 265 14.03 9.40 -34.51
CA ARG A 265 15.16 9.10 -35.41
C ARG A 265 14.75 8.16 -36.55
N LEU A 266 13.91 7.15 -36.27
CA LEU A 266 13.42 6.20 -37.28
C LEU A 266 12.43 6.83 -38.28
N GLN A 267 11.79 7.95 -37.91
CA GLN A 267 10.86 8.68 -38.76
C GLN A 267 11.54 9.72 -39.66
N GLN A 268 12.86 9.90 -39.58
CA GLN A 268 13.60 10.78 -40.50
C GLN A 268 13.79 10.08 -41.86
N PRO A 269 13.37 10.70 -42.99
CA PRO A 269 13.53 10.09 -44.31
C PRO A 269 15.02 9.93 -44.64
N THR A 270 15.42 8.72 -45.04
CA THR A 270 16.75 8.42 -45.57
C THR A 270 17.04 9.38 -46.72
N GLN A 271 18.00 10.28 -46.55
CA GLN A 271 18.50 11.08 -47.68
C GLN A 271 19.11 10.12 -48.69
N THR A 272 18.39 9.87 -49.79
CA THR A 272 18.97 9.27 -50.99
C THR A 272 20.07 10.20 -51.49
N MET A 273 21.32 9.76 -51.33
CA MET A 273 22.45 10.34 -52.05
C MET A 273 22.22 10.15 -53.55
N GLU A 274 21.73 11.19 -54.23
CA GLU A 274 21.90 11.27 -55.68
C GLU A 274 23.36 11.62 -55.96
N GLY A 275 24.10 10.59 -56.36
CA GLY A 275 25.44 10.70 -56.88
C GLY A 275 25.45 11.50 -58.18
N SER A 276 26.37 12.44 -58.23
CA SER A 276 26.85 13.10 -59.44
C SER A 276 27.27 12.07 -60.50
N VAL A 277 26.68 12.16 -61.70
CA VAL A 277 27.28 11.65 -62.93
C VAL A 277 27.07 12.66 -64.05
N SER A 278 28.20 13.28 -64.41
CA SER A 278 28.58 13.93 -65.68
C SER A 278 27.76 15.11 -66.20
#